data_AF-A0A1T4WL41-F1
#
_entry.id   AF-A0A1T4WL41-F1
#
_cell.length_a   1.000
_cell.length_b   1.000
_cell.length_c   1.000
_cell.angle_alpha   90.00
_cell.angle_beta   90.00
_cell.angle_gamma   90.00
#
_symmetry.space_group_name_H-M   'P 1'
#
loop_
_entity.id
_entity.type
_entity.pdbx_description
1 polymer ?
#
loop_
_entity_poly.entity_id
_entity_poly.type
_entity_poly.pdbx_seq_one_letter_code
_entity_poly.pdbx_strand_id
1 'polypeptide(L)'
;MIIYIILFILSLAAFFYVRSSITQDHHQRRQGYKEAHATLINQYEELLREQNEINSEIKTLTQQIIRSQHDAPPLRPGRVSKNAPNSEEALSAHMLTSGLITLEQHEKATHTMQTMKLDLLGTCLALGFIDEDTVLELKKMFPPEH
;
A
#
# COMPACT_ATOMS: atom_id res chain seq x y z
N MET A 1 -25.36 39.82 60.84
CA MET A 1 -25.15 40.44 59.50
C MET A 1 -23.73 40.29 58.97
N ILE A 2 -22.68 40.63 59.73
CA ILE A 2 -21.28 40.58 59.25
C ILE A 2 -20.86 39.19 58.74
N ILE A 3 -21.23 38.11 59.45
CA ILE A 3 -20.93 36.73 59.04
C ILE A 3 -21.56 36.39 57.67
N TYR A 4 -22.79 36.81 57.42
CA TYR A 4 -23.45 36.59 56.12
C TYR A 4 -22.77 37.35 54.98
N ILE A 5 -22.24 38.54 55.24
CA ILE A 5 -21.48 39.31 54.25
C ILE A 5 -20.16 38.61 53.92
N ILE A 6 -19.46 38.07 54.92
CA ILE A 6 -18.20 37.34 54.71
C ILE A 6 -18.45 36.06 53.90
N LEU A 7 -19.50 35.29 54.23
CA LEU A 7 -19.88 34.10 53.48
C LEU A 7 -20.26 34.43 52.03
N PHE A 8 -20.95 35.54 51.80
CA PHE A 8 -21.28 36.00 50.45
C PHE A 8 -20.03 36.33 49.64
N ILE A 9 -19.06 37.05 50.23
CA ILE A 9 -17.79 37.39 49.56
C ILE A 9 -16.99 36.12 49.24
N LEU A 10 -16.91 35.16 50.17
CA LEU A 10 -16.25 33.88 49.93
C LEU A 10 -16.90 33.08 48.80
N SER A 11 -18.24 33.03 48.78
CA SER A 11 -18.99 32.40 47.70
C SER A 11 -18.73 33.07 46.35
N LEU A 12 -18.66 34.40 46.34
CA LEU A 12 -18.38 35.17 45.12
C LEU A 12 -16.96 34.88 44.62
N ALA A 13 -15.96 34.89 45.52
CA ALA A 13 -14.58 34.60 45.19
C ALA A 13 -14.40 33.17 44.63
N ALA A 14 -15.05 32.18 45.25
CA ALA A 14 -15.07 30.80 44.75
C ALA A 14 -15.71 30.71 43.36
N PHE A 15 -16.82 31.41 43.14
CA PHE A 15 -17.48 31.45 41.82
C PHE A 15 -16.57 32.04 40.74
N PHE A 16 -15.89 33.15 41.03
CA PHE A 16 -14.95 33.77 40.08
C PHE A 16 -13.75 32.86 39.79
N TYR A 17 -13.22 32.17 40.81
CA TYR A 17 -12.12 31.23 40.62
C TYR A 17 -12.51 30.06 39.70
N VAL A 18 -13.66 29.42 39.96
CA VAL A 18 -14.18 28.33 39.13
C VAL A 18 -14.42 28.82 37.70
N ARG A 19 -15.08 29.97 37.52
CA ARG A 19 -15.32 30.56 36.19
C ARG A 19 -14.01 30.83 35.44
N SER A 20 -13.00 31.37 36.13
CA SER A 20 -11.69 31.65 35.53
C SER A 20 -11.01 30.35 35.09
N SER A 21 -11.02 29.31 35.93
CA SER A 21 -10.43 28.01 35.60
C SER A 21 -11.09 27.34 34.39
N ILE A 22 -12.43 27.37 34.30
CA ILE A 22 -13.20 26.83 33.18
C ILE A 22 -12.88 27.59 31.89
N THR A 23 -12.79 28.92 31.98
CA THR A 23 -12.48 29.77 30.82
C THR A 23 -11.07 29.47 30.30
N GLN A 24 -10.10 29.26 31.19
CA GLN A 24 -8.74 28.90 30.83
C GLN A 24 -8.65 27.51 30.19
N ASP A 25 -9.35 26.51 30.72
CA ASP A 25 -9.43 25.17 30.14
C ASP A 25 -10.03 25.20 28.73
N HIS A 26 -11.12 25.95 28.53
CA HIS A 26 -11.71 26.12 27.20
C HIS A 26 -10.77 26.80 26.21
N HIS A 27 -9.98 27.78 26.65
CA HIS A 27 -8.97 28.41 25.80
C HIS A 27 -7.86 27.45 25.41
N GLN A 28 -7.33 26.67 26.37
CA GLN A 28 -6.30 25.66 26.11
C GLN A 28 -6.80 24.59 25.15
N ARG A 29 -8.01 24.06 25.39
CA ARG A 29 -8.64 23.09 24.49
C ARG A 29 -8.82 23.63 23.08
N ARG A 30 -9.30 24.87 22.95
CA ARG A 30 -9.43 25.51 21.62
C ARG A 30 -8.09 25.68 20.92
N GLN A 31 -7.02 26.02 21.64
CA GLN A 31 -5.68 26.10 21.07
C GLN A 31 -5.20 24.72 20.61
N GLY A 32 -5.34 23.69 21.46
CA GLY A 32 -4.99 22.32 21.10
C GLY A 32 -5.75 21.81 19.86
N TYR A 33 -7.04 22.10 19.74
CA TYR A 33 -7.80 21.75 18.53
C TYR A 33 -7.32 22.50 17.28
N LYS A 34 -6.94 23.77 17.41
CA LYS A 34 -6.39 24.55 16.29
C LYS A 34 -5.03 24.02 15.85
N GLU A 35 -4.17 23.67 16.79
CA GLU A 35 -2.85 23.07 16.51
C GLU A 35 -3.02 21.71 15.84
N ALA A 36 -3.86 20.83 16.40
CA ALA A 36 -4.16 19.53 15.80
C ALA A 36 -4.71 19.66 14.37
N HIS A 37 -5.63 20.61 14.15
CA HIS A 37 -6.17 20.86 12.82
C HIS A 37 -5.11 21.40 11.84
N ALA A 38 -4.22 22.29 12.29
CA ALA A 38 -3.12 22.79 11.48
C ALA A 38 -2.13 21.67 11.13
N THR A 39 -1.79 20.80 12.08
CA THR A 39 -0.93 19.65 11.81
C THR A 39 -1.54 18.69 10.80
N LEU A 40 -2.85 18.44 10.88
CA LEU A 40 -3.55 17.56 9.96
C LEU A 40 -3.59 18.14 8.53
N ILE A 41 -3.82 19.45 8.40
CA ILE A 41 -3.73 20.13 7.09
C ILE A 41 -2.34 19.98 6.50
N ASN A 42 -1.29 20.23 7.29
CA ASN A 42 0.09 20.14 6.80
C ASN A 42 0.42 18.72 6.32
N GLN A 43 0.01 17.69 7.08
CA GLN A 43 0.18 16.28 6.67
C GLN A 43 -0.56 15.97 5.38
N TYR A 44 -1.79 16.47 5.23
CA TYR A 44 -2.56 16.30 4.01
C TYR A 44 -1.89 16.97 2.81
N GLU A 45 -1.39 18.20 2.98
CA GLU A 45 -0.67 18.92 1.92
C GLU A 45 0.63 18.20 1.51
N GLU A 46 1.35 17.63 2.48
CA GLU A 46 2.57 16.85 2.24
C GLU A 46 2.27 15.58 1.43
N LEU A 47 1.27 14.80 1.84
CA LEU A 47 0.79 13.63 1.10
C LEU A 47 0.36 13.98 -0.32
N LEU A 48 -0.30 15.13 -0.50
CA LEU A 48 -0.74 15.58 -1.82
C LEU A 48 0.45 15.98 -2.71
N ARG A 49 1.54 16.50 -2.13
CA ARG A 49 2.78 16.76 -2.87
C ARG A 49 3.47 15.47 -3.28
N GLU A 50 3.61 14.51 -2.36
CA GLU A 50 4.20 13.21 -2.63
C GLU A 50 3.42 12.46 -3.73
N GLN A 51 2.08 12.48 -3.67
CA GLN A 51 1.24 11.88 -4.69
C GLN A 51 1.45 12.50 -6.07
N ASN A 52 1.60 13.83 -6.14
CA ASN A 52 1.90 14.52 -7.39
C ASN A 52 3.30 14.19 -7.92
N GLU A 53 4.28 14.05 -7.04
CA GLU A 53 5.65 13.68 -7.38
C GLU A 53 5.70 12.27 -7.97
N ILE A 54 5.11 11.29 -7.28
CA ILE A 54 5.00 9.89 -7.76
C ILE A 54 4.26 9.84 -9.10
N ASN A 55 3.17 10.58 -9.25
CA ASN A 55 2.43 10.63 -10.52
C ASN A 55 3.25 11.25 -11.65
N SER A 56 4.10 12.23 -11.34
CA SER A 56 5.02 12.80 -12.32
C SER A 56 6.10 11.79 -12.70
N GLU A 57 6.65 11.06 -11.73
CA GLU A 57 7.65 10.02 -11.95
C GLU A 57 7.09 8.89 -12.83
N ILE A 58 5.89 8.39 -12.52
CA ILE A 58 5.17 7.40 -13.34
C ILE A 58 5.04 7.90 -14.79
N LYS A 59 4.65 9.16 -15.00
CA LYS A 59 4.55 9.74 -16.35
C LYS A 59 5.90 9.77 -17.05
N THR A 60 6.97 10.16 -16.36
CA THR A 60 8.32 10.19 -16.94
C THR A 60 8.81 8.79 -17.31
N LEU A 61 8.66 7.81 -16.42
CA LEU A 61 9.02 6.40 -16.67
C LEU A 61 8.19 5.81 -17.80
N THR A 62 6.89 6.09 -17.85
CA THR A 62 6.02 5.67 -18.95
C THR A 62 6.49 6.26 -20.28
N GLN A 63 6.86 7.54 -20.32
CA GLN A 63 7.43 8.17 -21.52
C GLN A 63 8.78 7.56 -21.90
N GLN A 64 9.64 7.22 -20.94
CA GLN A 64 10.90 6.54 -21.19
C GLN A 64 10.68 5.15 -21.78
N ILE A 65 9.72 4.38 -21.26
CA ILE A 65 9.34 3.08 -21.80
C ILE A 65 8.86 3.23 -23.25
N ILE A 66 7.94 4.16 -23.52
CA ILE A 66 7.42 4.39 -24.88
C ILE A 66 8.56 4.78 -25.84
N ARG A 67 9.47 5.66 -25.43
CA ARG A 67 10.64 6.04 -26.25
C ARG A 67 11.56 4.85 -26.50
N SER A 68 11.87 4.06 -25.46
CA SER A 68 12.69 2.85 -25.61
C SER A 68 12.04 1.79 -26.51
N GLN A 69 10.71 1.69 -26.52
CA GLN A 69 9.97 0.82 -27.43
C GLN A 69 9.97 1.34 -28.88
N HIS A 70 10.07 2.65 -29.09
CA HIS A 70 10.19 3.26 -30.42
C HIS A 70 11.61 3.21 -30.99
N ASP A 71 12.64 3.34 -30.14
CA ASP A 71 14.06 3.23 -30.52
C ASP A 71 14.54 1.77 -30.57
N ALA A 72 13.81 0.83 -29.97
CA ALA A 72 14.01 -0.57 -30.25
C ALA A 72 13.72 -0.80 -31.74
N PRO A 73 14.65 -1.42 -32.51
CA PRO A 73 14.34 -1.83 -33.87
C PRO A 73 13.04 -2.62 -33.82
N PRO A 74 12.14 -2.49 -34.81
CA PRO A 74 10.96 -3.34 -34.85
C PRO A 74 11.47 -4.74 -34.64
N LEU A 75 11.02 -5.37 -33.55
CA LEU A 75 11.09 -6.81 -33.44
C LEU A 75 10.34 -7.28 -34.67
N ARG A 76 11.07 -7.47 -35.79
CA ARG A 76 10.74 -8.50 -36.79
C ARG A 76 10.27 -9.61 -35.91
N PRO A 77 9.01 -10.09 -36.02
CA PRO A 77 8.52 -11.16 -35.17
C PRO A 77 9.61 -12.20 -35.19
N GLY A 78 10.39 -12.18 -34.09
CA GLY A 78 11.63 -12.90 -34.03
C GLY A 78 11.08 -14.28 -34.03
N ARG A 79 11.26 -14.99 -35.15
CA ARG A 79 10.85 -16.38 -35.33
C ARG A 79 10.91 -16.95 -33.95
N VAL A 80 9.74 -17.22 -33.35
CA VAL A 80 9.63 -17.84 -32.05
C VAL A 80 10.69 -18.91 -32.12
N SER A 81 11.79 -18.70 -31.41
CA SER A 81 12.87 -19.66 -31.46
C SER A 81 12.14 -20.91 -31.02
N LYS A 82 12.05 -21.91 -31.89
CA LYS A 82 11.43 -23.20 -31.60
C LYS A 82 12.29 -23.98 -30.59
N ASN A 83 12.92 -23.26 -29.68
CA ASN A 83 13.43 -23.74 -28.43
C ASN A 83 12.33 -23.32 -27.47
N ALA A 84 11.42 -24.25 -27.20
CA ALA A 84 10.30 -24.05 -26.28
C ALA A 84 10.81 -23.31 -25.03
N PRO A 85 10.25 -22.14 -24.68
CA PRO A 85 10.46 -21.63 -23.33
C PRO A 85 9.94 -22.72 -22.40
N ASN A 86 10.75 -23.14 -21.43
CA ASN A 86 10.32 -24.10 -20.41
C ASN A 86 8.93 -23.70 -19.93
N SER A 87 7.95 -24.61 -19.98
CA SER A 87 6.54 -24.26 -19.73
C SER A 87 6.34 -23.58 -18.36
N GLU A 88 7.22 -23.85 -17.40
CA GLU A 88 7.27 -23.19 -16.09
C GLU A 88 7.65 -21.70 -16.14
N GLU A 89 8.58 -21.29 -17.01
CA GLU A 89 8.96 -19.87 -17.13
C GLU A 89 7.80 -19.05 -17.70
N ALA A 90 7.13 -19.58 -18.73
CA ALA A 90 5.94 -18.95 -19.30
C ALA A 90 4.79 -18.87 -18.28
N LEU A 91 4.60 -19.92 -17.49
CA LEU A 91 3.62 -19.97 -16.40
C LEU A 91 3.93 -18.93 -15.32
N SER A 92 5.18 -18.82 -14.85
CA SER A 92 5.59 -17.83 -13.85
C SER A 92 5.36 -16.39 -14.32
N ALA A 93 5.71 -16.09 -15.57
CA ALA A 93 5.52 -14.77 -16.15
C ALA A 93 4.04 -14.43 -16.27
N HIS A 94 3.20 -15.42 -16.63
CA HIS A 94 1.75 -15.24 -16.66
C HIS A 94 1.17 -14.97 -15.27
N MET A 95 1.57 -15.72 -14.24
CA MET A 95 1.06 -15.55 -12.87
C MET A 95 1.43 -14.18 -12.27
N LEU A 96 2.63 -13.67 -12.57
CA LEU A 96 3.06 -12.32 -12.15
C LEU A 96 2.32 -11.21 -12.90
N THR A 97 2.17 -11.34 -14.22
CA THR A 97 1.53 -10.30 -15.06
C THR A 97 0.01 -10.22 -14.87
N SER A 98 -0.64 -11.35 -14.58
CA SER A 98 -2.08 -11.41 -14.27
C SER A 98 -2.40 -11.03 -12.81
N GLY A 99 -1.39 -10.79 -11.98
CA GLY A 99 -1.58 -10.43 -10.56
C GLY A 99 -2.06 -11.58 -9.68
N LEU A 100 -1.92 -12.84 -10.12
CA LEU A 100 -2.27 -14.02 -9.34
C LEU A 100 -1.34 -14.26 -8.15
N ILE A 101 -0.07 -13.83 -8.28
CA ILE A 101 0.92 -13.85 -7.21
C ILE A 101 1.73 -12.55 -7.23
N THR A 102 2.22 -12.11 -6.07
CA THR A 102 3.18 -11.01 -5.98
C THR A 102 4.60 -11.46 -6.26
N LEU A 103 5.51 -10.53 -6.55
CA LEU A 103 6.93 -10.83 -6.76
C LEU A 103 7.54 -11.53 -5.53
N GLU A 104 7.22 -11.06 -4.32
CA GLU A 104 7.70 -11.68 -3.07
C GLU A 104 7.18 -13.12 -2.89
N GLN A 105 5.91 -13.37 -3.24
CA GLN A 105 5.33 -14.70 -3.21
C GLN A 105 5.99 -15.62 -4.25
N HIS A 106 6.31 -15.10 -5.42
CA HIS A 106 7.02 -15.84 -6.46
C HIS A 106 8.43 -16.24 -6.04
N GLU A 107 9.21 -15.33 -5.44
CA GLU A 107 10.55 -15.62 -4.91
C GLU A 107 10.49 -16.68 -3.80
N LYS A 108 9.51 -16.56 -2.89
CA LYS A 108 9.30 -17.54 -1.82
C LYS A 108 8.89 -18.91 -2.37
N ALA A 109 8.04 -18.94 -3.40
CA ALA A 109 7.65 -20.17 -4.07
C ALA A 109 8.84 -20.82 -4.78
N THR A 110 9.66 -20.08 -5.52
CA THR A 110 10.85 -20.63 -6.21
C THR A 110 11.90 -21.17 -5.25
N HIS A 111 12.13 -20.51 -4.11
CA HIS A 111 13.02 -21.06 -3.08
C HIS A 111 12.47 -22.37 -2.48
N THR A 112 11.17 -22.42 -2.24
CA THR A 112 10.51 -23.62 -1.67
C THR A 112 10.47 -24.77 -2.68
N MET A 113 10.27 -24.45 -3.95
CA MET A 113 10.29 -25.36 -5.10
C MET A 113 11.63 -26.10 -5.19
N GLN A 114 12.75 -25.38 -5.07
CA GLN A 114 14.10 -25.97 -5.06
C GLN A 114 14.32 -26.93 -3.88
N THR A 115 13.66 -26.68 -2.75
CA THR A 115 13.80 -27.49 -1.53
C THR A 115 12.92 -28.74 -1.57
N MET A 116 11.68 -28.61 -2.07
CA MET A 116 10.69 -29.69 -2.06
C MET A 116 10.63 -30.51 -3.36
N LYS A 117 11.33 -30.08 -4.42
CA LYS A 117 11.29 -30.70 -5.76
C LYS A 117 9.86 -30.88 -6.29
N LEU A 118 9.00 -29.93 -5.97
CA LEU A 118 7.63 -29.83 -6.50
C LEU A 118 7.65 -28.86 -7.67
N ASP A 119 6.68 -28.98 -8.57
CA ASP A 119 6.45 -27.99 -9.63
C ASP A 119 6.05 -26.65 -9.03
N LEU A 120 6.31 -25.54 -9.75
CA LEU A 120 5.98 -24.19 -9.29
C LEU A 120 4.52 -24.05 -8.85
N LEU A 121 3.60 -24.59 -9.63
CA LEU A 121 2.15 -24.51 -9.39
C LEU A 121 1.74 -25.25 -8.11
N GLY A 122 2.31 -26.44 -7.89
CA GLY A 122 2.09 -27.24 -6.69
C GLY A 122 2.67 -26.58 -5.45
N THR A 123 3.80 -25.88 -5.60
CA THR A 123 4.41 -25.10 -4.52
C THR A 123 3.55 -23.87 -4.16
N CYS A 124 3.03 -23.15 -5.14
CA CYS A 124 2.12 -22.02 -4.91
C CYS A 124 0.81 -22.47 -4.22
N LEU A 125 0.28 -23.64 -4.58
CA LEU A 125 -0.89 -24.23 -3.91
C LEU A 125 -0.58 -24.64 -2.47
N ALA A 126 0.55 -25.33 -2.24
CA ALA A 126 0.96 -25.78 -0.91
C ALA A 126 1.24 -24.63 0.06
N LEU A 127 1.72 -23.48 -0.46
CA LEU A 127 1.93 -22.26 0.31
C LEU A 127 0.64 -21.42 0.49
N GLY A 128 -0.47 -21.81 -0.15
CA GLY A 128 -1.75 -21.11 -0.08
C GLY A 128 -1.76 -19.77 -0.82
N PHE A 129 -0.94 -19.62 -1.85
CA PHE A 129 -0.91 -18.40 -2.68
C PHE A 129 -1.98 -18.39 -3.76
N ILE A 130 -2.42 -19.57 -4.20
CA ILE A 130 -3.43 -19.76 -5.24
C ILE A 130 -4.42 -20.84 -4.84
N ASP A 131 -5.66 -20.71 -5.29
CA ASP A 131 -6.72 -21.69 -5.04
C ASP A 131 -6.65 -22.88 -6.02
N GLU A 132 -7.28 -23.99 -5.65
CA GLU A 132 -7.33 -25.21 -6.46
C GLU A 132 -8.00 -24.98 -7.83
N ASP A 133 -9.00 -24.11 -7.88
CA ASP A 133 -9.67 -23.72 -9.13
C ASP A 133 -8.72 -23.00 -10.09
N THR A 134 -7.91 -22.07 -9.58
CA THR A 134 -6.89 -21.35 -10.37
C THR A 134 -5.82 -22.30 -10.90
N VAL A 135 -5.43 -23.29 -10.10
CA VAL A 135 -4.50 -24.35 -10.50
C VAL A 135 -5.04 -25.16 -11.68
N LEU A 136 -6.31 -25.56 -11.63
CA LEU A 136 -6.96 -26.33 -12.69
C LEU A 136 -7.07 -25.54 -14.00
N GLU A 137 -7.32 -24.24 -13.93
CA GLU A 137 -7.35 -23.35 -15.11
C GLU A 137 -5.96 -23.19 -15.72
N LEU A 138 -4.95 -22.89 -14.90
CA LEU A 138 -3.57 -22.72 -15.36
C LEU A 138 -3.00 -24.02 -15.94
N LYS A 139 -3.33 -25.17 -15.36
CA LYS A 139 -2.92 -26.50 -15.87
C LYS A 139 -3.53 -26.83 -17.24
N LYS A 140 -4.73 -26.30 -17.54
CA LYS A 140 -5.34 -26.43 -18.88
C LYS A 140 -4.66 -25.55 -19.92
N MET A 141 -4.18 -24.36 -19.52
CA MET A 141 -3.49 -23.41 -20.40
C MET A 141 -2.02 -23.78 -20.62
N PHE A 142 -1.36 -24.32 -19.60
CA PHE A 142 0.04 -24.71 -19.59
C PHE A 142 0.16 -26.17 -19.14
N PRO A 143 -0.07 -27.14 -20.04
CA PRO A 143 0.08 -28.55 -19.70
C PRO A 143 1.55 -28.86 -19.37
N PRO A 144 1.82 -29.74 -18.39
CA PRO A 144 3.18 -30.18 -18.11
C PRO A 144 3.75 -30.92 -19.33
N GLU A 145 4.95 -30.54 -19.77
CA GLU A 145 5.69 -31.32 -20.75
C GLU A 145 6.20 -32.59 -20.04
N HIS A 146 5.83 -33.77 -20.56
CA HIS A 146 6.25 -35.08 -20.05
C HIS A 146 7.63 -35.47 -20.56
#